data_AF-A0A1G0DX18-F1
#
_entry.id   AF-A0A1G0DX18-F1
#
_cell.length_a   1.000
_cell.length_b   1.000
_cell.length_c   1.000
_cell.angle_alpha   90.00
_cell.angle_beta   90.00
_cell.angle_gamma   90.00
#
_symmetry.space_group_name_H-M   'P 1'
#
loop_
_entity.id
_entity.type
_entity.pdbx_description
1 polymer ?
#
loop_
_entity_poly.entity_id
_entity_poly.type
_entity_poly.pdbx_seq_one_letter_code
_entity_poly.pdbx_strand_id
1 'polypeptide(L)'
;MATSLHQERLDSVVRELLDSGASRVIDLGCGHGELLLALRAHGQFEHLLGIDIDQRALAGARLALGIDLFTPDERLAVRYGSFEEADPHLGGFDAAVMLETIEHIEPGRLPRVERAVFGMMRPRTVLITTPNREYNVLHGMPPGQRRHPGHRFEWARTQFQLWCAGVAERNGYTVGFADIGPADALRGSSTQMARFTANGEQGL
;
A
#
# COMPACT_ATOMS: atom_id res chain seq x y z
N MET A 1 16.96 11.17 5.12
CA MET A 1 17.00 10.98 3.66
C MET A 1 16.42 9.62 3.38
N ALA A 2 15.39 9.53 2.53
CA ALA A 2 14.89 8.26 2.04
C ALA A 2 16.05 7.45 1.43
N THR A 3 16.12 6.15 1.73
CA THR A 3 17.03 5.25 1.01
C THR A 3 16.64 5.23 -0.47
N SER A 4 17.58 4.94 -1.38
CA SER A 4 17.26 4.88 -2.82
C SER A 4 16.07 3.94 -3.10
N LEU A 5 16.01 2.79 -2.41
CA LEU A 5 14.91 1.85 -2.52
C LEU A 5 13.57 2.41 -2.02
N HIS A 6 13.56 3.26 -0.99
CA HIS A 6 12.33 3.91 -0.56
C HIS A 6 11.79 4.85 -1.65
N GLN A 7 12.68 5.65 -2.25
CA GLN A 7 12.29 6.52 -3.36
C GLN A 7 11.81 5.69 -4.57
N GLU A 8 12.50 4.61 -4.92
CA GLU A 8 12.09 3.71 -6.01
C GLU A 8 10.69 3.10 -5.78
N ARG A 9 10.35 2.76 -4.52
CA ARG A 9 9.00 2.31 -4.14
C ARG A 9 7.96 3.40 -4.38
N LEU A 10 8.21 4.61 -3.89
CA LEU A 10 7.33 5.76 -4.09
C LEU A 10 7.10 6.02 -5.58
N ASP A 11 8.18 6.12 -6.36
CA ASP A 11 8.11 6.41 -7.80
C ASP A 11 7.34 5.33 -8.56
N SER A 12 7.52 4.06 -8.19
CA SER A 12 6.80 2.93 -8.80
C SER A 12 5.30 2.99 -8.50
N VAL A 13 4.93 3.24 -7.23
CA VAL A 13 3.52 3.36 -6.83
C VAL A 13 2.85 4.57 -7.48
N VAL A 14 3.52 5.72 -7.52
CA VAL A 14 3.01 6.93 -8.19
C VAL A 14 2.75 6.65 -9.67
N ARG A 15 3.68 5.97 -10.37
CA ARG A 15 3.51 5.59 -11.77
C ARG A 15 2.28 4.69 -11.99
N GLU A 16 2.14 3.63 -11.20
CA GLU A 16 1.00 2.72 -11.30
C GLU A 16 -0.34 3.42 -11.03
N LEU A 17 -0.37 4.37 -10.09
CA LEU A 17 -1.56 5.18 -9.81
C LEU A 17 -1.88 6.14 -10.97
N LEU A 18 -0.87 6.79 -11.55
CA LEU A 18 -1.04 7.62 -12.75
C LEU A 18 -1.63 6.79 -13.90
N ASP A 19 -1.03 5.63 -14.20
CA ASP A 19 -1.45 4.71 -15.25
C ASP A 19 -2.85 4.12 -15.01
N SER A 20 -3.30 4.04 -13.76
CA SER A 20 -4.66 3.61 -13.42
C SER A 20 -5.74 4.67 -13.70
N GLY A 21 -5.35 5.94 -13.86
CA GLY A 21 -6.27 7.07 -13.98
C GLY A 21 -7.07 7.36 -12.71
N ALA A 22 -6.62 6.90 -11.54
CA ALA A 22 -7.26 7.21 -10.27
C ALA A 22 -7.09 8.70 -9.91
N SER A 23 -8.16 9.34 -9.44
CA SER A 23 -8.12 10.73 -8.93
C SER A 23 -8.37 10.82 -7.43
N ARG A 24 -9.09 9.84 -6.86
CA ARG A 24 -9.34 9.69 -5.43
C ARG A 24 -8.50 8.53 -4.90
N VAL A 25 -7.45 8.82 -4.13
CA VAL A 25 -6.51 7.80 -3.62
C VAL A 25 -6.51 7.78 -2.10
N ILE A 26 -6.54 6.58 -1.52
CA ILE A 26 -6.33 6.36 -0.10
C ILE A 26 -5.05 5.58 0.17
N ASP A 27 -4.24 6.08 1.12
CA ASP A 27 -3.01 5.47 1.61
C ASP A 27 -3.28 4.80 2.98
N LEU A 28 -3.21 3.46 3.00
CA LEU A 28 -3.56 2.60 4.13
C LEU A 28 -2.31 2.23 4.93
N GLY A 29 -2.13 2.91 6.06
CA GLY A 29 -0.89 2.92 6.83
C GLY A 29 0.07 3.97 6.29
N CYS A 30 -0.41 5.22 6.19
CA CYS A 30 0.31 6.30 5.51
C CYS A 30 1.59 6.76 6.23
N GLY A 31 1.81 6.34 7.49
CA GLY A 31 2.95 6.73 8.29
C GLY A 31 3.10 8.25 8.37
N HIS A 32 4.27 8.74 7.95
CA HIS A 32 4.61 10.17 7.93
C HIS A 32 4.15 10.90 6.65
N GLY A 33 3.35 10.25 5.79
CA GLY A 33 2.72 10.87 4.62
C GLY A 33 3.62 11.04 3.41
N GLU A 34 4.72 10.31 3.30
CA GLU A 34 5.69 10.44 2.19
C GLU A 34 5.04 10.14 0.82
N LEU A 35 4.18 9.11 0.73
CA LEU A 35 3.42 8.83 -0.48
C LEU A 35 2.43 9.94 -0.81
N LEU A 36 1.67 10.43 0.18
CA LEU A 36 0.73 11.54 -0.02
C LEU A 36 1.44 12.81 -0.51
N LEU A 37 2.63 13.09 0.01
CA LEU A 37 3.45 14.22 -0.43
C LEU A 37 3.87 14.06 -1.88
N ALA A 38 4.30 12.85 -2.28
CA ALA A 38 4.65 12.55 -3.67
C ALA A 38 3.44 12.68 -4.60
N LEU A 39 2.28 12.14 -4.21
CA LEU A 39 1.05 12.21 -5.00
C LEU A 39 0.57 13.66 -5.18
N ARG A 40 0.65 14.50 -4.14
CA ARG A 40 0.24 15.91 -4.21
C ARG A 40 0.92 16.71 -5.33
N ALA A 41 2.10 16.29 -5.78
CA ALA A 41 2.82 16.95 -6.87
C ALA A 41 2.17 16.76 -8.25
N HIS A 42 1.19 15.87 -8.38
CA HIS A 42 0.53 15.55 -9.65
C HIS A 42 -0.91 16.04 -9.69
N GLY A 43 -1.29 16.74 -10.76
CA GLY A 43 -2.64 17.29 -10.92
C GLY A 43 -3.76 16.25 -11.05
N GLN A 44 -3.43 14.99 -11.38
CA GLN A 44 -4.42 13.91 -11.50
C GLN A 44 -5.08 13.56 -10.16
N PHE A 45 -4.36 13.69 -9.05
CA PHE A 45 -4.86 13.31 -7.73
C PHE A 45 -5.62 14.49 -7.12
N GLU A 46 -6.95 14.40 -7.19
CA GLU A 46 -7.87 15.44 -6.74
C GLU A 46 -8.21 15.30 -5.26
N HIS A 47 -8.27 14.06 -4.76
CA HIS A 47 -8.55 13.77 -3.35
C HIS A 47 -7.63 12.69 -2.81
N LEU A 48 -6.93 13.03 -1.73
CA LEU A 48 -5.94 12.19 -1.05
C LEU A 48 -6.34 12.03 0.41
N LEU A 49 -6.39 10.77 0.87
CA LEU A 49 -6.59 10.45 2.29
C LEU A 49 -5.49 9.50 2.77
N GLY A 50 -4.80 9.86 3.84
CA GLY A 50 -4.00 8.92 4.62
C GLY A 50 -4.76 8.41 5.84
N ILE A 51 -4.64 7.12 6.14
CA ILE A 51 -5.00 6.61 7.47
C ILE A 51 -3.84 5.89 8.11
N ASP A 52 -3.74 6.01 9.43
CA ASP A 52 -2.77 5.27 10.23
C ASP A 52 -3.30 5.04 11.66
N ILE A 53 -2.81 4.01 12.32
CA ILE A 53 -3.10 3.71 13.73
C ILE A 53 -2.11 4.40 14.68
N ASP A 54 -1.00 4.95 14.17
CA ASP A 54 -0.03 5.69 14.96
C ASP A 54 -0.32 7.20 14.92
N GLN A 55 -0.84 7.74 16.04
CA GLN A 55 -1.09 9.18 16.16
C GLN A 55 0.18 10.04 16.02
N ARG A 56 1.35 9.51 16.39
CA ARG A 56 2.62 10.24 16.26
C ARG A 56 3.02 10.35 14.79
N ALA A 57 2.89 9.26 14.04
CA ALA A 57 3.13 9.26 12.60
C ALA A 57 2.18 10.25 11.90
N LEU A 58 0.89 10.24 12.25
CA LEU A 58 -0.09 11.20 11.73
C LEU A 58 0.23 12.66 12.09
N ALA A 59 0.76 12.94 13.28
CA ALA A 59 1.21 14.28 13.64
C ALA A 59 2.39 14.73 12.74
N GLY A 60 3.33 13.82 12.47
CA GLY A 60 4.41 14.04 11.51
C GLY A 60 3.91 14.26 10.09
N ALA A 61 2.93 13.47 9.64
CA ALA A 61 2.31 13.60 8.32
C ALA A 61 1.63 14.97 8.14
N ARG A 62 0.86 15.44 9.13
CA ARG A 62 0.24 16.77 9.08
C ARG A 62 1.28 17.88 8.91
N LEU A 63 2.39 17.79 9.65
CA LEU A 63 3.47 18.75 9.55
C LEU A 63 4.14 18.71 8.17
N ALA A 64 4.48 17.52 7.67
CA ALA A 64 5.14 17.34 6.38
C ALA A 64 4.27 17.80 5.19
N LEU A 65 2.95 17.56 5.29
CA LEU A 65 1.98 17.92 4.26
C LEU A 65 1.51 19.38 4.38
N GLY A 66 1.85 20.08 5.47
CA GLY A 66 1.37 21.44 5.74
C GLY A 66 -0.15 21.51 5.93
N ILE A 67 -0.75 20.47 6.52
CA ILE A 67 -2.20 20.43 6.79
C ILE A 67 -2.51 21.38 7.94
N ASP A 68 -3.30 22.42 7.67
CA ASP A 68 -3.84 23.31 8.69
C ASP A 68 -5.07 22.67 9.35
N LEU A 69 -5.07 22.60 10.68
CA LEU A 69 -6.18 22.07 11.46
C LEU A 69 -7.36 23.05 11.56
N PHE A 70 -7.12 24.34 11.35
CA PHE A 70 -8.14 25.38 11.39
C PHE A 70 -8.72 25.68 10.00
N THR A 71 -7.98 25.33 8.94
CA THR A 71 -8.37 25.50 7.54
C THR A 71 -8.17 24.17 6.79
N PRO A 72 -9.09 23.20 6.96
CA PRO A 72 -8.91 21.87 6.38
C PRO A 72 -8.91 21.92 4.85
N ASP A 73 -7.94 21.24 4.23
CA ASP A 73 -7.88 21.05 2.78
C ASP A 73 -8.83 19.91 2.38
N GLU A 74 -9.83 20.21 1.56
CA GLU A 74 -10.80 19.22 1.05
C GLU A 74 -10.15 18.18 0.11
N ARG A 75 -8.94 18.46 -0.38
CA ARG A 75 -8.19 17.59 -1.30
C ARG A 75 -7.17 16.71 -0.58
N LEU A 76 -6.82 17.00 0.67
CA LEU A 76 -5.76 16.28 1.37
C LEU A 76 -6.03 16.21 2.87
N ALA A 77 -6.21 14.99 3.37
CA ALA A 77 -6.43 14.74 4.78
C ALA A 77 -5.64 13.54 5.30
N VAL A 78 -5.38 13.52 6.61
CA VAL A 78 -4.89 12.33 7.31
C VAL A 78 -5.72 12.08 8.57
N ARG A 79 -6.11 10.81 8.78
CA ARG A 79 -7.07 10.42 9.83
C ARG A 79 -6.57 9.22 10.62
N TYR A 80 -6.88 9.20 11.91
CA TYR A 80 -6.67 8.00 12.72
C TYR A 80 -7.66 6.92 12.32
N GLY A 81 -7.16 5.73 12.01
CA GLY A 81 -8.01 4.60 11.60
C GLY A 81 -7.21 3.36 11.27
N SER A 82 -7.89 2.21 11.29
CA SER A 82 -7.30 0.91 10.94
C SER A 82 -7.90 0.40 9.62
N PHE A 83 -7.04 0.01 8.69
CA PHE A 83 -7.47 -0.69 7.47
C PHE A 83 -7.80 -2.19 7.70
N GLU A 84 -7.72 -2.66 8.95
CA GLU A 84 -8.31 -3.94 9.36
C GLU A 84 -9.80 -3.81 9.72
N GLU A 85 -10.31 -2.58 9.82
CA GLU A 85 -11.68 -2.30 10.26
C GLU A 85 -12.59 -1.85 9.11
N ALA A 86 -13.83 -2.27 9.22
CA ALA A 86 -14.91 -1.90 8.31
C ALA A 86 -15.41 -0.49 8.63
N ASP A 87 -14.76 0.54 8.07
CA ASP A 87 -15.20 1.93 8.19
C ASP A 87 -15.99 2.35 6.93
N PRO A 88 -17.32 2.61 7.03
CA PRO A 88 -18.13 3.02 5.88
C PRO A 88 -17.70 4.37 5.27
N HIS A 89 -16.94 5.18 6.01
CA HIS A 89 -16.39 6.46 5.51
C HIS A 89 -15.14 6.28 4.65
N LEU A 90 -14.65 5.05 4.46
CA LEU A 90 -13.50 4.74 3.61
C LEU A 90 -13.88 4.24 2.21
N GLY A 91 -15.16 4.26 1.85
CA GLY A 91 -15.62 3.97 0.49
C GLY A 91 -15.44 5.15 -0.48
N GLY A 92 -15.60 4.88 -1.78
CA GLY A 92 -15.63 5.91 -2.83
C GLY A 92 -14.25 6.43 -3.28
N PHE A 93 -13.18 5.67 -3.02
CA PHE A 93 -11.85 5.91 -3.58
C PHE A 93 -11.63 5.04 -4.82
N ASP A 94 -10.95 5.60 -5.83
CA ASP A 94 -10.64 4.89 -7.07
C ASP A 94 -9.50 3.90 -6.87
N ALA A 95 -8.56 4.26 -5.99
CA ALA A 95 -7.41 3.45 -5.66
C ALA A 95 -7.10 3.43 -4.15
N ALA A 96 -6.65 2.29 -3.65
CA ALA A 96 -6.09 2.13 -2.31
C ALA A 96 -4.65 1.61 -2.39
N VAL A 97 -3.79 2.08 -1.50
CA VAL A 97 -2.38 1.66 -1.44
C VAL A 97 -2.05 1.12 -0.06
N MET A 98 -1.36 -0.01 -0.01
CA MET A 98 -0.71 -0.57 1.18
C MET A 98 0.79 -0.65 0.88
N LEU A 99 1.51 0.43 1.16
CA LEU A 99 2.94 0.55 0.86
C LEU A 99 3.77 0.02 2.04
N GLU A 100 4.13 -1.27 2.01
CA GLU A 100 4.98 -1.91 3.04
C GLU A 100 4.32 -1.86 4.42
N THR A 101 3.03 -2.18 4.43
CA THR A 101 2.19 -2.15 5.63
C THR A 101 1.62 -3.51 5.99
N ILE A 102 1.43 -4.43 5.02
CA ILE A 102 0.80 -5.73 5.29
C ILE A 102 1.68 -6.62 6.18
N GLU A 103 2.99 -6.53 6.09
CA GLU A 103 3.97 -7.30 6.88
C GLU A 103 3.95 -6.96 8.36
N HIS A 104 3.33 -5.84 8.75
CA HIS A 104 3.12 -5.45 10.13
C HIS A 104 1.85 -6.06 10.75
N ILE A 105 1.01 -6.71 9.93
CA ILE A 105 -0.22 -7.36 10.35
C ILE A 105 0.07 -8.82 10.70
N GLU A 106 -0.45 -9.29 11.84
CA GLU A 106 -0.42 -10.72 12.15
C GLU A 106 -1.12 -11.51 11.03
N PRO A 107 -0.53 -12.59 10.49
CA PRO A 107 -1.11 -13.32 9.34
C PRO A 107 -2.57 -13.75 9.53
N GLY A 108 -2.96 -14.13 10.75
CA GLY A 108 -4.34 -14.50 11.09
C GLY A 108 -5.35 -13.36 11.03
N ARG A 109 -4.89 -12.10 10.90
CA ARG A 109 -5.74 -10.91 10.77
C ARG A 109 -5.83 -10.38 9.34
N LEU A 110 -5.02 -10.87 8.40
CA LEU A 110 -5.12 -10.48 6.98
C LEU A 110 -6.53 -10.69 6.36
N PRO A 111 -7.34 -11.70 6.76
CA PRO A 111 -8.73 -11.78 6.30
C PRO A 111 -9.58 -10.56 6.66
N ARG A 112 -9.22 -9.80 7.70
CA ARG A 112 -9.90 -8.55 8.06
C ARG A 112 -9.56 -7.43 7.07
N VAL A 113 -8.28 -7.32 6.69
CA VAL A 113 -7.81 -6.40 5.65
C VAL A 113 -8.48 -6.73 4.32
N GLU A 114 -8.54 -8.01 3.96
CA GLU A 114 -9.23 -8.46 2.75
C GLU A 114 -10.70 -8.00 2.74
N ARG A 115 -11.43 -8.28 3.83
CA ARG A 115 -12.83 -7.86 3.95
C ARG A 115 -13.00 -6.34 3.88
N ALA A 116 -12.19 -5.59 4.63
CA ALA A 116 -12.30 -4.14 4.71
C ALA A 116 -11.99 -3.48 3.35
N VAL A 117 -10.86 -3.83 2.74
CA VAL A 117 -10.39 -3.17 1.51
C VAL A 117 -11.10 -3.73 0.27
N PHE A 118 -11.05 -5.04 0.06
CA PHE A 118 -11.54 -5.66 -1.18
C PHE A 118 -13.04 -5.95 -1.15
N GLY A 119 -13.60 -6.20 0.04
CA GLY A 119 -15.02 -6.49 0.23
C GLY A 119 -15.89 -5.25 0.40
N MET A 120 -15.42 -4.24 1.15
CA MET A 120 -16.23 -3.08 1.52
C MET A 120 -15.81 -1.79 0.82
N MET A 121 -14.54 -1.38 0.89
CA MET A 121 -14.09 -0.16 0.23
C MET A 121 -14.18 -0.30 -1.30
N ARG A 122 -13.89 -1.50 -1.82
CA ARG A 122 -13.99 -1.90 -3.23
C ARG A 122 -13.40 -0.88 -4.23
N PRO A 123 -12.17 -0.36 -4.00
CA PRO A 123 -11.55 0.54 -4.96
C PRO A 123 -11.29 -0.20 -6.28
N ARG A 124 -11.34 0.50 -7.40
CA ARG A 124 -11.07 -0.10 -8.72
C ARG A 124 -9.64 -0.63 -8.81
N THR A 125 -8.68 0.04 -8.17
CA THR A 125 -7.28 -0.36 -8.12
C THR A 125 -6.81 -0.55 -6.68
N VAL A 126 -6.08 -1.64 -6.39
CA VAL A 126 -5.34 -1.78 -5.11
C VAL A 126 -3.88 -2.04 -5.41
N LEU A 127 -2.99 -1.28 -4.80
CA LEU A 127 -1.54 -1.51 -4.85
C LEU A 127 -1.06 -2.01 -3.49
N ILE A 128 -0.31 -3.11 -3.50
CA ILE A 128 0.33 -3.66 -2.30
C ILE A 128 1.80 -3.83 -2.61
N THR A 129 2.66 -3.27 -1.76
CA THR A 129 4.10 -3.59 -1.77
C THR A 129 4.47 -4.24 -0.46
N THR A 130 5.41 -5.18 -0.51
CA THR A 130 5.96 -5.82 0.68
C THR A 130 7.39 -6.32 0.41
N PRO A 131 8.23 -6.49 1.44
CA PRO A 131 9.55 -7.07 1.29
C PRO A 131 9.54 -8.46 0.64
N ASN A 132 10.53 -8.69 -0.22
CA ASN A 132 10.85 -10.03 -0.71
C ASN A 132 11.89 -10.71 0.17
N ARG A 133 11.46 -11.71 0.94
CA ARG A 133 12.32 -12.46 1.86
C ARG A 133 13.49 -13.15 1.15
N GLU A 134 13.30 -13.60 -0.10
CA GLU A 134 14.33 -14.30 -0.87
C GLU A 134 15.54 -13.39 -1.14
N TYR A 135 15.31 -12.07 -1.23
CA TYR A 135 16.33 -11.07 -1.48
C TYR A 135 17.15 -10.70 -0.24
N ASN A 136 16.69 -11.01 0.97
CA ASN A 136 17.33 -10.55 2.23
C ASN A 136 18.79 -10.95 2.36
N VAL A 137 19.19 -12.09 1.79
CA VAL A 137 20.59 -12.54 1.83
C VAL A 137 21.53 -11.57 1.09
N LEU A 138 21.03 -10.86 0.08
CA LEU A 138 21.78 -9.84 -0.66
C LEU A 138 21.92 -8.53 0.13
N HIS A 139 21.08 -8.33 1.14
CA HIS A 139 21.23 -7.26 2.15
C HIS A 139 22.20 -7.65 3.27
N GLY A 140 22.90 -8.80 3.15
CA GLY A 140 23.84 -9.30 4.15
C GLY A 140 23.17 -9.87 5.41
N MET A 141 21.88 -10.18 5.34
CA MET A 141 21.11 -10.63 6.51
C MET A 141 21.32 -12.13 6.80
N PRO A 142 21.42 -12.53 8.08
CA PRO A 142 21.43 -13.93 8.46
C PRO A 142 20.14 -14.68 8.07
N PRO A 143 20.21 -15.98 7.73
CA PRO A 143 19.02 -16.78 7.43
C PRO A 143 17.97 -16.70 8.53
N GLY A 144 16.72 -16.46 8.14
CA GLY A 144 15.57 -16.42 9.06
C GLY A 144 15.33 -15.08 9.75
N GLN A 145 16.20 -14.08 9.57
CA GLN A 145 15.93 -12.71 10.05
C GLN A 145 15.00 -11.95 9.12
N ARG A 146 14.27 -10.99 9.71
CA ARG A 146 13.41 -10.02 9.03
C ARG A 146 14.10 -8.66 8.99
N ARG A 147 13.88 -7.88 7.93
CA ARG A 147 14.47 -6.55 7.69
C ARG A 147 14.16 -5.55 8.78
N HIS A 148 13.00 -5.71 9.43
CA HIS A 148 12.58 -4.82 10.49
C HIS A 148 11.99 -5.61 11.67
N PRO A 149 12.29 -5.23 12.93
CA PRO A 149 11.77 -5.92 14.11
C PRO A 149 10.25 -5.86 14.22
N GLY A 150 9.61 -4.85 13.63
CA GLY A 150 8.16 -4.70 13.60
C GLY A 150 7.44 -5.61 12.59
N HIS A 151 8.15 -6.33 11.71
CA HIS A 151 7.53 -7.26 10.78
C HIS A 151 7.04 -8.51 11.52
N ARG A 152 5.81 -8.93 11.23
CA ARG A 152 5.19 -10.18 11.69
C ARG A 152 5.49 -11.33 10.75
N PHE A 153 5.67 -11.04 9.47
CA PHE A 153 6.12 -11.99 8.45
C PHE A 153 6.96 -11.29 7.39
N GLU A 154 7.68 -12.07 6.59
CA GLU A 154 8.21 -11.62 5.30
C GLU A 154 8.05 -12.79 4.33
N TRP A 155 7.36 -12.55 3.22
CA TRP A 155 7.01 -13.61 2.29
C TRP A 155 8.05 -13.76 1.18
N ALA A 156 8.25 -15.01 0.77
CA ALA A 156 8.82 -15.35 -0.52
C ALA A 156 7.86 -14.95 -1.65
N ARG A 157 8.36 -14.86 -2.89
CA ARG A 157 7.55 -14.42 -4.05
C ARG A 157 6.34 -15.32 -4.27
N THR A 158 6.54 -16.62 -4.17
CA THR A 158 5.45 -17.60 -4.31
C THR A 158 4.37 -17.43 -3.25
N GLN A 159 4.75 -17.13 -2.00
CA GLN A 159 3.79 -16.95 -0.90
C GLN A 159 2.94 -15.70 -1.11
N PHE A 160 3.58 -14.59 -1.48
CA PHE A 160 2.90 -13.33 -1.79
C PHE A 160 1.95 -13.49 -2.98
N GLN A 161 2.43 -14.08 -4.08
CA GLN A 161 1.64 -14.31 -5.29
C GLN A 161 0.42 -15.20 -5.04
N LEU A 162 0.57 -16.31 -4.30
CA LEU A 162 -0.54 -17.19 -3.97
C LEU A 162 -1.59 -16.51 -3.09
N TRP A 163 -1.14 -15.73 -2.09
CA TRP A 163 -2.06 -14.97 -1.24
C TRP A 163 -2.83 -13.94 -2.05
N CYS A 164 -2.14 -13.14 -2.87
CA CYS A 164 -2.75 -12.14 -3.74
C CYS A 164 -3.73 -12.76 -4.75
N ALA A 165 -3.36 -13.87 -5.39
CA ALA A 165 -4.23 -14.56 -6.34
C ALA A 165 -5.53 -15.04 -5.68
N GLY A 166 -5.44 -15.61 -4.47
CA GLY A 166 -6.62 -16.03 -3.72
C GLY A 166 -7.51 -14.85 -3.31
N VAL A 167 -6.92 -13.73 -2.88
CA VAL A 167 -7.67 -12.50 -2.58
C VAL A 167 -8.39 -12.00 -3.84
N ALA A 168 -7.70 -11.97 -4.98
CA ALA A 168 -8.25 -11.49 -6.23
C ALA A 168 -9.45 -12.35 -6.69
N GLU A 169 -9.30 -13.68 -6.67
CA GLU A 169 -10.35 -14.63 -7.03
C GLU A 169 -11.61 -14.45 -6.16
N ARG A 170 -11.46 -14.39 -4.83
CA ARG A 170 -12.59 -14.29 -3.90
C ARG A 170 -13.34 -12.96 -3.98
N ASN A 171 -12.69 -11.88 -4.44
CA ASN A 171 -13.25 -10.53 -4.40
C ASN A 171 -13.59 -9.95 -5.77
N GLY A 172 -13.35 -10.70 -6.85
CA GLY A 172 -13.65 -10.26 -8.21
C GLY A 172 -12.62 -9.26 -8.76
N TYR A 173 -11.33 -9.52 -8.56
CA TYR A 173 -10.23 -8.75 -9.13
C TYR A 173 -9.37 -9.63 -10.04
N THR A 174 -8.62 -8.99 -10.93
CA THR A 174 -7.38 -9.55 -11.50
C THR A 174 -6.19 -9.00 -10.74
N VAL A 175 -5.07 -9.72 -10.75
CA VAL A 175 -3.82 -9.26 -10.12
C VAL A 175 -2.63 -9.43 -11.05
N GLY A 176 -1.82 -8.39 -11.16
CA GLY A 176 -0.50 -8.39 -11.81
C GLY A 176 0.60 -8.16 -10.78
N PHE A 177 1.82 -8.58 -11.09
CA PHE A 177 2.98 -8.49 -10.19
C PHE A 177 4.13 -7.74 -10.84
N ALA A 178 4.87 -6.99 -10.02
CA ALA A 178 6.08 -6.29 -10.41
C ALA A 178 7.11 -6.35 -9.27
N ASP A 179 8.37 -6.18 -9.62
CA ASP A 179 9.49 -6.15 -8.69
C ASP A 179 10.05 -4.72 -8.62
N ILE A 180 10.47 -4.27 -7.43
CA ILE A 180 11.01 -2.93 -7.17
C ILE A 180 12.40 -3.05 -6.55
N GLY A 181 13.34 -2.30 -7.12
CA GLY A 181 14.76 -2.33 -6.74
C GLY A 181 15.61 -3.15 -7.72
N PRO A 182 16.93 -3.21 -7.48
CA PRO A 182 17.86 -3.96 -8.31
C PRO A 182 17.45 -5.43 -8.44
N ALA A 183 17.47 -5.95 -9.67
CA ALA A 183 17.08 -7.31 -9.98
C ALA A 183 18.23 -8.31 -9.73
N ASP A 184 17.90 -9.45 -9.12
CA ASP A 184 18.73 -10.65 -9.06
C ASP A 184 18.06 -11.79 -9.83
N ALA A 185 18.83 -12.49 -10.65
CA ALA A 185 18.32 -13.54 -11.54
C ALA A 185 17.65 -14.70 -10.78
N LEU A 186 18.09 -14.97 -9.55
CA LEU A 186 17.55 -16.07 -8.75
C LEU A 186 16.48 -15.60 -7.77
N ARG A 187 16.60 -14.38 -7.24
CA ARG A 187 15.82 -13.90 -6.09
C ARG A 187 14.82 -12.80 -6.42
N GLY A 188 14.79 -12.28 -7.65
CA GLY A 188 13.96 -11.12 -8.00
C GLY A 188 14.55 -9.84 -7.42
N SER A 189 13.71 -8.87 -7.03
CA SER A 189 14.18 -7.62 -6.40
C SER A 189 13.86 -7.56 -4.90
N SER A 190 14.32 -6.48 -4.26
CA SER A 190 14.18 -6.25 -2.82
C SER A 190 12.71 -6.13 -2.38
N THR A 191 11.88 -5.43 -3.15
CA THR A 191 10.45 -5.28 -2.87
C THR A 191 9.66 -5.91 -4.01
N GLN A 192 8.53 -6.51 -3.65
CA GLN A 192 7.58 -7.10 -4.58
C GLN A 192 6.26 -6.34 -4.46
N MET A 193 5.62 -6.11 -5.61
CA MET A 193 4.39 -5.33 -5.74
C MET A 193 3.30 -6.17 -6.41
N ALA A 194 2.07 -6.05 -5.91
CA ALA A 194 0.87 -6.56 -6.55
C ALA A 194 -0.06 -5.40 -6.90
N ARG A 195 -0.53 -5.38 -8.15
CA ARG A 195 -1.58 -4.48 -8.62
C ARG A 195 -2.84 -5.27 -8.87
N PHE A 196 -3.87 -4.98 -8.09
CA PHE A 196 -5.21 -5.52 -8.27
C PHE A 196 -6.04 -4.56 -9.11
N THR A 197 -6.81 -5.09 -10.05
CA THR A 197 -7.78 -4.33 -10.83
C THR A 197 -9.14 -5.01 -10.72
N ALA A 198 -10.16 -4.28 -10.28
CA ALA A 198 -11.51 -4.80 -10.16
C ALA A 198 -11.99 -5.29 -11.54
N ASN A 199 -12.50 -6.50 -11.59
CA ASN A 199 -13.21 -6.98 -12.76
C ASN A 199 -14.50 -6.17 -12.79
N GLY A 200 -14.66 -5.30 -13.80
CA GLY A 200 -15.86 -4.45 -13.91
C GLY A 200 -17.14 -5.27 -13.73
N GLU A 201 -18.21 -4.67 -13.22
CA GLU A 201 -19.48 -5.37 -12.98
C GLU A 201 -19.87 -6.15 -14.24
N GLN A 202 -19.72 -7.47 -14.19
CA GLN A 202 -20.46 -8.33 -15.08
C GLN A 202 -21.90 -8.21 -14.61
N GLY A 203 -22.65 -7.31 -15.24
CA GLY A 203 -24.08 -7.17 -15.02
C GLY A 203 -24.71 -8.55 -15.09
N LEU A 204 -25.26 -8.98 -13.95
CA LEU A 204 -26.26 -10.03 -13.89
C LEU A 204 -27.61 -9.46 -14.36
#